data_AF-A0AAN9HVX3-F1
#
_entry.id   AF-A0AAN9HVX3-F1
#
_cell.length_a   1.000
_cell.length_b   1.000
_cell.length_c   1.000
_cell.angle_alpha   90.00
_cell.angle_beta   90.00
_cell.angle_gamma   90.00
#
_symmetry.space_group_name_H-M   'P 1'
#
loop_
_entity.id
_entity.type
_entity.pdbx_description
1 polymer ?
#
loop_
_entity_poly.entity_id
_entity_poly.type
_entity_poly.pdbx_seq_one_letter_code
_entity_poly.pdbx_strand_id
1 'polypeptide(L)'
;MSANKTLLPLFQHAGEFVLAFPRAYHSGFNCGFNCAEAVNAAPVDWFVHGQNAAELYSLQCRKTSVLHDKLLFGSAEEAVQSLAKENPKHLKWRSACGKDGVLTLAVKARMIALEKERLDCLPAHLRKSKMDSDFDIYEERECFSCFYDLYLYASGCECSVDKYSCLKHSNSFCSSGMDKRFVMFRYTENELTTLVEALEGEPRAIEVCAKRNSGKVCANAEDACMVDLDAERVMHKTK
;
A
#
# COMPACT_ATOMS: atom_id res chain seq x y z
N MET A 1 -2.94 39.07 10.37
CA MET A 1 -1.84 38.18 10.83
C MET A 1 -1.16 37.62 9.59
N SER A 2 0.08 38.01 9.31
CA SER A 2 0.87 37.35 8.27
C SER A 2 1.32 36.00 8.83
N ALA A 3 0.83 34.90 8.27
CA ALA A 3 1.29 33.57 8.66
C ALA A 3 2.73 33.40 8.18
N ASN A 4 3.63 33.01 9.08
CA ASN A 4 5.05 32.84 8.80
C ASN A 4 5.27 31.59 7.91
N LYS A 5 5.02 31.74 6.60
CA LYS A 5 5.15 30.69 5.58
C LYS A 5 6.22 31.08 4.58
N THR A 6 7.19 30.20 4.33
CA THR A 6 8.17 30.37 3.26
C THR A 6 7.51 30.11 1.92
N LEU A 7 7.62 31.08 1.01
CA LEU A 7 7.16 30.98 -0.38
C LEU A 7 8.36 31.13 -1.31
N LEU A 8 8.52 30.19 -2.25
CA LEU A 8 9.59 30.20 -3.24
C LEU A 8 8.98 30.33 -4.64
N PRO A 9 9.21 31.45 -5.35
CA PRO A 9 8.73 31.62 -6.72
C PRO A 9 9.62 30.82 -7.70
N LEU A 10 9.01 30.31 -8.77
CA LEU A 10 9.66 29.60 -9.86
C LEU A 10 9.00 30.00 -11.19
N PHE A 11 9.80 30.16 -12.23
CA PHE A 11 9.33 30.36 -13.61
C PHE A 11 9.74 29.13 -14.43
N GLN A 12 8.76 28.44 -15.01
CA GLN A 12 8.99 27.28 -15.88
C GLN A 12 8.89 27.70 -17.34
N HIS A 13 9.93 27.40 -18.12
CA HIS A 13 9.99 27.58 -19.57
C HIS A 13 9.80 26.24 -20.32
N ALA A 14 9.57 26.34 -21.62
CA ALA A 14 9.38 25.16 -22.47
C ALA A 14 10.63 24.26 -22.45
N GLY A 15 10.42 22.96 -22.25
CA GLY A 15 11.50 21.97 -22.13
C GLY A 15 12.05 21.79 -20.71
N GLU A 16 11.54 22.53 -19.71
CA GLU A 16 11.98 22.42 -18.32
C GLU A 16 11.07 21.51 -17.47
N PHE A 17 11.67 20.84 -16.50
CA PHE A 17 10.97 20.03 -15.49
C PHE A 17 10.82 20.80 -14.18
N VAL A 18 9.68 20.59 -13.53
CA VAL A 18 9.43 21.06 -12.16
C VAL A 18 9.19 19.85 -11.27
N LEU A 19 9.97 19.72 -10.21
CA LEU A 19 9.83 18.65 -9.23
C LEU A 19 9.13 19.18 -7.98
N ALA A 20 7.96 18.63 -7.65
CA ALA A 20 7.25 18.90 -6.41
C ALA A 20 7.55 17.80 -5.38
N PHE A 21 8.15 18.17 -4.26
CA PHE A 21 8.50 17.23 -3.19
C PHE A 21 7.28 16.84 -2.34
N PRO A 22 7.32 15.70 -1.62
CA PRO A 22 6.24 15.29 -0.73
C PRO A 22 5.85 16.40 0.25
N ARG A 23 4.54 16.65 0.38
CA ARG A 23 3.94 17.71 1.24
C ARG A 23 4.32 19.15 0.86
N ALA A 24 4.95 19.39 -0.29
CA ALA A 24 5.19 20.74 -0.81
C ALA A 24 3.91 21.27 -1.51
N TYR A 25 3.20 22.17 -0.83
CA TYR A 25 2.09 22.90 -1.44
C TYR A 25 2.61 23.79 -2.57
N HIS A 26 1.93 23.73 -3.70
CA HIS A 26 2.27 24.52 -4.89
C HIS A 26 1.00 25.06 -5.55
N SER A 27 1.14 26.19 -6.21
CA SER A 27 0.10 26.86 -6.98
C SER A 27 0.77 27.70 -8.07
N GLY A 28 0.11 27.90 -9.20
CA GLY A 28 0.64 28.69 -10.30
C GLY A 28 -0.42 29.16 -11.27
N PHE A 29 0.00 29.95 -12.25
CA PHE A 29 -0.82 30.40 -13.38
C PHE A 29 0.04 30.43 -14.64
N ASN A 30 -0.61 30.41 -15.80
CA ASN A 30 0.08 30.45 -17.10
C ASN A 30 0.15 31.89 -17.61
N CYS A 31 1.29 32.28 -18.18
CA CYS A 31 1.50 33.60 -18.79
C CYS A 31 0.99 33.69 -20.25
N GLY A 32 0.42 32.61 -20.79
CA GLY A 32 -0.05 32.51 -22.17
C GLY A 32 -0.49 31.09 -22.50
N PHE A 33 -0.73 30.81 -23.79
CA PHE A 33 -1.03 29.47 -24.26
C PHE A 33 0.18 28.54 -24.08
N ASN A 34 -0.03 27.39 -23.44
CA ASN A 34 0.99 26.35 -23.26
C ASN A 34 0.36 24.95 -23.22
N CYS A 35 1.22 23.93 -23.20
CA CYS A 35 0.86 22.54 -22.96
C CYS A 35 1.85 21.97 -21.94
N ALA A 36 1.35 21.31 -20.90
CA ALA A 36 2.15 20.70 -19.84
C ALA A 36 1.57 19.33 -19.48
N GLU A 37 2.45 18.42 -19.05
CA GLU A 37 2.10 17.09 -18.56
C GLU A 37 2.68 16.91 -17.15
N ALA A 38 1.96 16.16 -16.30
CA ALA A 38 2.38 15.90 -14.93
C ALA A 38 2.13 14.44 -14.56
N VAL A 39 3.06 13.89 -13.77
CA VAL A 39 2.99 12.52 -13.25
C VAL A 39 3.46 12.50 -11.79
N ASN A 40 2.90 11.58 -11.01
CA ASN A 40 3.35 11.33 -9.65
C ASN A 40 4.39 10.21 -9.66
N ALA A 41 5.46 10.37 -8.86
CA ALA A 41 6.47 9.34 -8.64
C ALA A 41 6.63 9.08 -7.14
N ALA A 42 6.84 7.81 -6.79
CA ALA A 42 7.05 7.36 -5.41
C ALA A 42 8.40 6.62 -5.31
N PRO A 43 9.53 7.36 -5.16
CA PRO A 43 10.81 6.74 -4.86
C PRO A 43 10.77 6.09 -3.47
N VAL A 44 11.75 5.25 -3.12
CA VAL A 44 11.69 4.45 -1.88
C VAL A 44 11.61 5.31 -0.62
N ASP A 45 12.26 6.47 -0.60
CA ASP A 45 12.18 7.44 0.51
C ASP A 45 10.76 8.04 0.70
N TRP A 46 9.89 7.94 -0.31
CA TRP A 46 8.50 8.39 -0.21
C TRP A 46 7.69 7.58 0.80
N PHE A 47 8.04 6.31 1.09
CA PHE A 47 7.19 5.45 1.94
C PHE A 47 6.93 6.06 3.33
N VAL A 48 7.89 6.76 3.92
CA VAL A 48 7.69 7.44 5.21
C VAL A 48 6.63 8.55 5.09
N HIS A 49 6.62 9.29 3.97
CA HIS A 49 5.62 10.31 3.71
C HIS A 49 4.25 9.70 3.37
N GLY A 50 4.24 8.61 2.60
CA GLY A 50 3.03 7.85 2.28
C GLY A 50 2.33 7.31 3.52
N GLN A 51 3.08 6.73 4.47
CA GLN A 51 2.52 6.23 5.73
C GLN A 51 1.88 7.37 6.53
N ASN A 52 2.57 8.50 6.67
CA ASN A 52 2.03 9.66 7.37
C ASN A 52 0.75 10.18 6.70
N ALA A 53 0.70 10.19 5.36
CA ALA A 53 -0.50 10.58 4.62
C ALA A 53 -1.67 9.61 4.86
N ALA A 54 -1.42 8.29 4.84
CA ALA A 54 -2.44 7.27 5.12
C ALA A 54 -3.03 7.42 6.53
N GLU A 55 -2.19 7.66 7.54
CA GLU A 55 -2.64 7.92 8.91
C GLU A 55 -3.47 9.20 9.03
N LEU A 56 -3.02 10.30 8.40
CA LEU A 56 -3.76 11.57 8.40
C LEU A 56 -5.10 11.45 7.67
N TYR A 57 -5.15 10.74 6.54
CA TYR A 57 -6.38 10.50 5.80
C TYR A 57 -7.35 9.62 6.59
N SER A 58 -6.85 8.64 7.35
CA SER A 58 -7.64 7.90 8.33
C SER A 58 -8.33 8.83 9.33
N LEU A 59 -7.61 9.80 9.90
CA LEU A 59 -8.15 10.74 10.88
C LEU A 59 -9.17 11.72 10.27
N GLN A 60 -9.03 12.02 8.98
CA GLN A 60 -9.90 12.92 8.24
C GLN A 60 -11.08 12.21 7.57
N CYS A 61 -11.18 10.88 7.72
CA CYS A 61 -12.14 10.04 6.99
C CYS A 61 -12.11 10.31 5.47
N ARG A 62 -10.89 10.39 4.92
CA ARG A 62 -10.67 10.67 3.50
C ARG A 62 -10.18 9.42 2.78
N LYS A 63 -10.86 9.05 1.70
CA LYS A 63 -10.44 7.97 0.80
C LYS A 63 -9.08 8.26 0.15
N THR A 64 -8.22 7.25 0.07
CA THR A 64 -6.91 7.36 -0.56
C THR A 64 -7.01 7.03 -2.06
N SER A 65 -6.07 7.52 -2.86
CA SER A 65 -5.98 7.18 -4.29
C SER A 65 -4.99 6.05 -4.57
N VAL A 66 -4.25 5.61 -3.55
CA VAL A 66 -3.27 4.53 -3.61
C VAL A 66 -3.33 3.75 -2.30
N LEU A 67 -3.13 2.43 -2.39
CA LEU A 67 -3.04 1.53 -1.24
C LEU A 67 -1.60 1.49 -0.74
N HIS A 68 -1.31 2.21 0.35
CA HIS A 68 0.06 2.40 0.83
C HIS A 68 0.73 1.07 1.19
N ASP A 69 0.04 0.23 1.96
CA ASP A 69 0.62 -1.04 2.41
C ASP A 69 0.86 -1.98 1.22
N LYS A 70 -0.02 -2.01 0.23
CA LYS A 70 0.14 -2.82 -0.98
C LYS A 70 1.42 -2.43 -1.74
N LEU A 71 1.68 -1.13 -1.89
CA LEU A 71 2.90 -0.63 -2.54
C LEU A 71 4.16 -0.94 -1.71
N LEU A 72 4.10 -0.76 -0.39
CA LEU A 72 5.24 -1.00 0.51
C LEU A 72 5.65 -2.48 0.51
N PHE A 73 4.68 -3.37 0.72
CA PHE A 73 4.95 -4.81 0.76
C PHE A 73 5.24 -5.39 -0.63
N GLY A 74 4.62 -4.87 -1.69
CA GLY A 74 5.00 -5.22 -3.07
C GLY A 74 6.44 -4.83 -3.40
N SER A 75 6.87 -3.65 -2.97
CA SER A 75 8.26 -3.20 -3.12
C SER A 75 9.24 -4.05 -2.32
N ALA A 76 8.87 -4.44 -1.10
CA ALA A 76 9.65 -5.36 -0.27
C ALA A 76 9.79 -6.74 -0.92
N GLU A 77 8.70 -7.29 -1.45
CA GLU A 77 8.70 -8.58 -2.14
C GLU A 77 9.57 -8.56 -3.41
N GLU A 78 9.50 -7.49 -4.20
CA GLU A 78 10.35 -7.29 -5.38
C GLU A 78 11.82 -7.10 -4.99
N ALA A 79 12.10 -6.36 -3.91
CA ALA A 79 13.45 -6.19 -3.39
C ALA A 79 14.08 -7.53 -2.97
N VAL A 80 13.32 -8.41 -2.31
CA VAL A 80 13.82 -9.74 -1.94
C VAL A 80 14.06 -10.63 -3.17
N GLN A 81 13.15 -10.64 -4.14
CA GLN A 81 13.38 -11.34 -5.42
C GLN A 81 14.65 -10.85 -6.12
N SER A 82 14.87 -9.55 -6.06
CA SER A 82 16.03 -8.86 -6.62
C SER A 82 17.34 -9.26 -5.94
N LEU A 83 17.33 -9.38 -4.60
CA LEU A 83 18.48 -9.83 -3.83
C LEU A 83 18.85 -11.29 -4.15
N ALA A 84 17.85 -12.16 -4.37
CA ALA A 84 18.07 -13.58 -4.68
C ALA A 84 18.69 -13.84 -6.06
N LYS A 85 18.42 -12.99 -7.07
CA LYS A 85 18.83 -13.21 -8.47
C LYS A 85 20.19 -12.60 -8.85
N GLU A 86 20.88 -11.93 -7.92
CA GLU A 86 22.19 -11.27 -8.11
C GLU A 86 22.36 -10.45 -9.42
N ASN A 87 21.31 -9.79 -9.91
CA ASN A 87 21.36 -9.11 -11.22
C ASN A 87 21.77 -7.61 -11.08
N PRO A 88 22.62 -7.05 -11.97
CA PRO A 88 23.09 -5.66 -11.89
C PRO A 88 22.01 -4.58 -11.99
N LYS A 89 20.85 -4.83 -12.64
CA LYS A 89 19.71 -3.89 -12.65
C LYS A 89 19.09 -3.69 -11.26
N HIS A 90 19.51 -4.49 -10.27
CA HIS A 90 18.97 -4.55 -8.92
C HIS A 90 19.83 -3.80 -7.87
N LEU A 91 20.86 -3.06 -8.31
CA LEU A 91 21.69 -2.23 -7.42
C LEU A 91 20.87 -1.22 -6.60
N LYS A 92 19.78 -0.69 -7.16
CA LYS A 92 18.89 0.27 -6.48
C LYS A 92 18.20 -0.34 -5.25
N TRP A 93 17.78 -1.61 -5.35
CA TRP A 93 17.19 -2.31 -4.21
C TRP A 93 18.23 -2.58 -3.13
N ARG A 94 19.48 -2.92 -3.50
CA ARG A 94 20.57 -3.10 -2.53
C ARG A 94 20.83 -1.85 -1.70
N SER A 95 20.82 -0.66 -2.31
CA SER A 95 20.98 0.60 -1.58
C SER A 95 19.78 0.97 -0.68
N ALA A 96 18.60 0.44 -0.98
CA ALA A 96 17.38 0.67 -0.22
C ALA A 96 17.16 -0.36 0.89
N CYS A 97 17.86 -1.50 0.83
CA CYS A 97 17.80 -2.61 1.77
C CYS A 97 19.01 -2.59 2.72
N GLY A 98 19.14 -3.60 3.58
CA GLY A 98 20.08 -3.64 4.69
C GLY A 98 19.47 -3.10 5.98
N LYS A 99 20.18 -3.24 7.11
CA LYS A 99 19.67 -2.88 8.45
C LYS A 99 19.20 -1.42 8.56
N ASP A 100 19.92 -0.53 7.88
CA ASP A 100 19.67 0.92 7.83
C ASP A 100 19.04 1.36 6.49
N GLY A 101 18.66 0.40 5.64
CA GLY A 101 18.04 0.67 4.36
C GLY A 101 16.66 1.32 4.52
N VAL A 102 16.38 2.37 3.74
CA VAL A 102 15.12 3.12 3.82
C VAL A 102 13.87 2.24 3.64
N LEU A 103 13.92 1.21 2.78
CA LEU A 103 12.83 0.25 2.61
C LEU A 103 12.68 -0.65 3.83
N THR A 104 13.79 -1.19 4.32
CA THR A 104 13.82 -2.06 5.51
C THR A 104 13.24 -1.33 6.71
N LEU A 105 13.65 -0.08 6.93
CA LEU A 105 13.16 0.76 8.02
C LEU A 105 11.67 1.08 7.86
N ALA A 106 11.17 1.34 6.65
CA ALA A 106 9.76 1.57 6.40
C ALA A 106 8.91 0.31 6.71
N VAL A 107 9.33 -0.88 6.25
CA VAL A 107 8.65 -2.15 6.54
C VAL A 107 8.69 -2.46 8.04
N LYS A 108 9.84 -2.29 8.69
CA LYS A 108 9.98 -2.47 10.15
C LYS A 108 9.10 -1.51 10.94
N ALA A 109 9.07 -0.22 10.60
CA ALA A 109 8.24 0.77 11.29
C ALA A 109 6.76 0.42 11.15
N ARG A 110 6.34 0.00 9.94
CA ARG A 110 4.98 -0.46 9.67
C ARG A 110 4.59 -1.68 10.52
N MET A 111 5.49 -2.68 10.59
CA MET A 111 5.27 -3.95 11.27
C MET A 111 5.36 -3.84 12.80
N ILE A 112 6.46 -3.27 13.31
CA ILE A 112 6.84 -3.32 14.73
C ILE A 112 6.15 -2.22 15.54
N ALA A 113 6.07 -1.00 15.02
CA ALA A 113 5.57 0.13 15.80
C ALA A 113 4.04 0.25 15.72
N LEU A 114 3.47 0.17 14.51
CA LEU A 114 2.05 0.46 14.31
C LEU A 114 1.15 -0.76 14.53
N GLU A 115 1.49 -1.93 13.99
CA GLU A 115 0.57 -3.07 14.04
C GLU A 115 0.60 -3.81 15.36
N LYS A 116 1.78 -3.92 15.99
CA LYS A 116 1.86 -4.51 17.32
C LYS A 116 1.00 -3.76 18.33
N GLU A 117 1.12 -2.42 18.36
CA GLU A 117 0.29 -1.58 19.23
C GLU A 117 -1.21 -1.78 18.95
N ARG A 118 -1.61 -1.81 17.68
CA ARG A 118 -3.02 -2.01 17.29
C ARG A 118 -3.54 -3.38 17.67
N LEU A 119 -2.74 -4.44 17.50
CA LEU A 119 -3.10 -5.81 17.85
C LEU A 119 -3.15 -6.02 19.36
N ASP A 120 -2.24 -5.40 20.11
CA ASP A 120 -2.21 -5.46 21.58
C ASP A 120 -3.44 -4.77 22.21
N CYS A 121 -4.04 -3.82 21.50
CA CYS A 121 -5.31 -3.19 21.90
C CYS A 121 -6.55 -4.07 21.66
N LEU A 122 -6.41 -5.23 21.00
CA LEU A 122 -7.52 -6.14 20.72
C LEU A 122 -7.69 -7.19 21.83
N PRO A 123 -8.92 -7.68 22.05
CA PRO A 123 -9.14 -8.78 22.99
C PRO A 123 -8.32 -10.02 22.63
N ALA A 124 -7.66 -10.63 23.63
CA ALA A 124 -6.80 -11.80 23.41
C ALA A 124 -7.53 -13.01 22.80
N HIS A 125 -8.83 -13.15 23.07
CA HIS A 125 -9.68 -14.24 22.58
C HIS A 125 -10.31 -13.95 21.20
N LEU A 126 -10.00 -12.82 20.58
CA LEU A 126 -10.54 -12.47 19.27
C LEU A 126 -10.05 -13.46 18.22
N ARG A 127 -10.96 -14.01 17.41
CA ARG A 127 -10.61 -14.95 16.34
C ARG A 127 -9.70 -14.27 15.33
N LYS A 128 -8.57 -14.90 15.01
CA LYS A 128 -7.62 -14.43 13.98
C LYS A 128 -7.54 -15.46 12.87
N SER A 129 -7.58 -15.02 11.62
CA SER A 129 -7.42 -15.90 10.44
C SER A 129 -6.54 -15.24 9.39
N LYS A 130 -5.94 -16.05 8.52
CA LYS A 130 -5.22 -15.52 7.36
C LYS A 130 -6.24 -15.04 6.32
N MET A 131 -5.94 -13.94 5.63
CA MET A 131 -6.74 -13.49 4.49
C MET A 131 -6.64 -14.51 3.35
N ASP A 132 -7.75 -14.75 2.67
CA ASP A 132 -7.77 -15.52 1.44
C ASP A 132 -7.03 -14.76 0.34
N SER A 133 -6.52 -15.51 -0.65
CA SER A 133 -5.70 -14.94 -1.73
C SER A 133 -6.47 -13.95 -2.61
N ASP A 134 -7.80 -14.08 -2.66
CA ASP A 134 -8.71 -13.27 -3.47
C ASP A 134 -9.33 -12.06 -2.73
N PHE A 135 -9.00 -11.87 -1.46
CA PHE A 135 -9.59 -10.86 -0.58
C PHE A 135 -9.66 -9.45 -1.17
N ASP A 136 -8.62 -9.02 -1.88
CA ASP A 136 -8.48 -7.69 -2.52
C ASP A 136 -8.17 -7.77 -4.02
N ILE A 137 -8.51 -8.89 -4.68
CA ILE A 137 -8.28 -9.06 -6.14
C ILE A 137 -9.30 -8.27 -6.95
N TYR A 138 -10.59 -8.39 -6.63
CA TYR A 138 -11.67 -7.79 -7.42
C TYR A 138 -12.00 -6.37 -7.00
N GLU A 139 -11.81 -6.05 -5.71
CA GLU A 139 -12.10 -4.73 -5.17
C GLU A 139 -11.13 -4.36 -4.05
N GLU A 140 -10.78 -3.08 -4.01
CA GLU A 140 -9.95 -2.55 -2.95
C GLU A 140 -10.72 -2.55 -1.62
N ARG A 141 -10.11 -3.12 -0.59
CA ARG A 141 -10.72 -3.24 0.74
C ARG A 141 -10.35 -2.06 1.60
N GLU A 142 -11.36 -1.33 2.07
CA GLU A 142 -11.21 -0.12 2.87
C GLU A 142 -12.03 -0.21 4.15
N CYS A 143 -11.58 0.47 5.20
CA CYS A 143 -12.33 0.60 6.42
C CYS A 143 -13.64 1.35 6.18
N PHE A 144 -14.76 0.76 6.59
CA PHE A 144 -16.09 1.39 6.43
C PHE A 144 -16.23 2.79 7.06
N SER A 145 -15.42 3.10 8.07
CA SER A 145 -15.53 4.33 8.84
C SER A 145 -14.55 5.41 8.42
N CYS A 146 -13.33 5.03 8.03
CA CYS A 146 -12.24 5.99 7.79
C CYS A 146 -11.53 5.81 6.45
N PHE A 147 -11.99 4.87 5.62
CA PHE A 147 -11.43 4.55 4.30
C PHE A 147 -9.94 4.15 4.30
N TYR A 148 -9.39 3.80 5.45
CA TYR A 148 -8.02 3.28 5.57
C TYR A 148 -7.92 1.94 4.83
N ASP A 149 -6.84 1.72 4.07
CA ASP A 149 -6.65 0.49 3.30
C ASP A 149 -6.47 -0.73 4.21
N LEU A 150 -7.10 -1.84 3.84
CA LEU A 150 -7.14 -3.06 4.64
C LEU A 150 -6.25 -4.16 4.06
N TYR A 151 -5.20 -3.78 3.33
CA TYR A 151 -4.30 -4.72 2.70
C TYR A 151 -3.63 -5.64 3.73
N LEU A 152 -3.15 -5.08 4.84
CA LEU A 152 -2.40 -5.85 5.84
C LEU A 152 -3.29 -6.54 6.88
N TYR A 153 -4.26 -5.80 7.42
CA TYR A 153 -5.21 -6.27 8.43
C TYR A 153 -6.63 -5.77 8.15
N ALA A 154 -7.62 -6.62 8.40
CA ALA A 154 -9.03 -6.28 8.32
C ALA A 154 -9.76 -6.86 9.53
N SER A 155 -10.63 -6.09 10.16
CA SER A 155 -11.57 -6.60 11.17
C SER A 155 -12.95 -6.78 10.53
N GLY A 156 -13.62 -7.88 10.86
CA GLY A 156 -14.96 -8.21 10.37
C GLY A 156 -15.83 -8.78 11.47
N CYS A 157 -17.09 -9.04 11.12
CA CYS A 157 -18.04 -9.74 11.98
C CYS A 157 -18.96 -10.61 11.13
N GLU A 158 -19.36 -11.76 11.66
CA GLU A 158 -20.26 -12.71 10.98
C GLU A 158 -21.64 -12.11 10.64
N CYS A 159 -21.99 -10.96 11.21
CA CYS A 159 -23.21 -10.23 10.86
C CYS A 159 -23.13 -9.53 9.49
N SER A 160 -21.96 -9.46 8.85
CA SER A 160 -21.75 -8.79 7.56
C SER A 160 -20.76 -9.56 6.70
N VAL A 161 -21.20 -9.92 5.49
CA VAL A 161 -20.42 -10.79 4.58
C VAL A 161 -19.35 -10.02 3.80
N ASP A 162 -19.48 -8.70 3.65
CA ASP A 162 -18.53 -7.94 2.82
C ASP A 162 -18.29 -6.50 3.29
N LYS A 163 -18.20 -6.32 4.60
CA LYS A 163 -17.89 -5.01 5.20
C LYS A 163 -16.79 -5.23 6.21
N TYR A 164 -15.79 -4.36 6.21
CA TYR A 164 -14.62 -4.49 7.06
C TYR A 164 -14.23 -3.16 7.68
N SER A 165 -13.45 -3.22 8.76
CA SER A 165 -12.84 -2.06 9.39
C SER A 165 -11.34 -2.24 9.58
N CYS A 166 -10.62 -1.14 9.72
CA CYS A 166 -9.26 -1.20 10.26
C CYS A 166 -9.31 -1.57 11.75
N LEU A 167 -8.15 -1.94 12.32
CA LEU A 167 -8.07 -2.37 13.72
C LEU A 167 -8.54 -1.30 14.72
N LYS A 168 -8.32 -0.01 14.42
CA LYS A 168 -8.76 1.12 15.26
C LYS A 168 -10.28 1.21 15.38
N HIS A 169 -11.00 0.84 14.32
CA HIS A 169 -12.46 0.91 14.25
C HIS A 169 -13.13 -0.45 14.43
N SER A 170 -12.36 -1.48 14.83
CA SER A 170 -12.85 -2.84 15.07
C SER A 170 -14.01 -2.90 16.08
N ASN A 171 -13.95 -2.06 17.13
CA ASN A 171 -14.98 -1.97 18.15
C ASN A 171 -16.25 -1.24 17.67
N SER A 172 -16.11 -0.30 16.74
CA SER A 172 -17.22 0.50 16.18
C SER A 172 -17.95 -0.18 15.02
N PHE A 173 -17.54 -1.41 14.63
CA PHE A 173 -18.05 -2.10 13.44
C PHE A 173 -19.55 -2.42 13.48
N CYS A 174 -20.04 -2.97 14.60
CA CYS A 174 -21.44 -3.36 14.79
C CYS A 174 -21.78 -3.50 16.29
N SER A 175 -23.04 -3.82 16.60
CA SER A 175 -23.50 -4.11 17.98
C SER A 175 -23.41 -5.58 18.39
N SER A 176 -22.92 -6.47 17.51
CA SER A 176 -22.76 -7.90 17.85
C SER A 176 -21.65 -8.10 18.88
N GLY A 177 -21.81 -9.18 19.66
CA GLY A 177 -20.84 -9.63 20.66
C GLY A 177 -19.46 -9.91 20.06
N MET A 178 -18.43 -9.87 20.91
CA MET A 178 -17.04 -10.09 20.51
C MET A 178 -16.79 -11.50 19.95
N ASP A 179 -17.59 -12.48 20.35
CA ASP A 179 -17.56 -13.87 19.91
C ASP A 179 -17.80 -14.02 18.40
N LYS A 180 -18.53 -13.09 17.79
CA LYS A 180 -18.83 -13.06 16.35
C LYS A 180 -17.84 -12.23 15.54
N ARG A 181 -16.87 -11.59 16.19
CA ARG A 181 -15.88 -10.72 15.54
C ARG A 181 -14.60 -11.49 15.25
N PHE A 182 -13.91 -11.05 14.21
CA PHE A 182 -12.67 -11.67 13.79
C PHE A 182 -11.74 -10.63 13.16
N VAL A 183 -10.45 -10.96 13.15
CA VAL A 183 -9.40 -10.22 12.46
C VAL A 183 -8.76 -11.12 11.42
N MET A 184 -8.61 -10.58 10.22
CA MET A 184 -7.87 -11.20 9.14
C MET A 184 -6.53 -10.51 8.97
N PHE A 185 -5.50 -11.27 8.65
CA PHE A 185 -4.15 -10.77 8.41
C PHE A 185 -3.56 -11.36 7.13
N ARG A 186 -2.78 -10.57 6.39
CA ARG A 186 -2.14 -11.05 5.15
C ARG A 186 -0.89 -11.89 5.40
N TYR A 187 -0.09 -11.48 6.38
CA TYR A 187 1.15 -12.14 6.75
C TYR A 187 1.10 -12.53 8.22
N THR A 188 1.53 -13.76 8.52
CA THR A 188 1.81 -14.19 9.89
C THR A 188 2.97 -13.39 10.48
N GLU A 189 3.08 -13.36 11.81
CA GLU A 189 4.22 -12.73 12.49
C GLU A 189 5.56 -13.30 12.00
N ASN A 190 5.66 -14.62 11.85
CA ASN A 190 6.85 -15.26 11.31
C ASN A 190 7.15 -14.83 9.87
N GLU A 191 6.13 -14.77 8.99
CA GLU A 191 6.30 -14.30 7.61
C GLU A 191 6.78 -12.85 7.52
N LEU A 192 6.35 -11.99 8.44
CA LEU A 192 6.79 -10.61 8.51
C LEU A 192 8.22 -10.50 9.04
N THR A 193 8.56 -11.26 10.08
CA THR A 193 9.93 -11.32 10.62
C THR A 193 10.91 -11.83 9.55
N THR A 194 10.59 -12.94 8.88
CA THR A 194 11.43 -13.46 7.79
C THR A 194 11.56 -12.47 6.64
N LEU A 195 10.50 -11.70 6.30
CA LEU A 195 10.61 -10.66 5.27
C LEU A 195 11.60 -9.56 5.68
N VAL A 196 11.58 -9.14 6.95
CA VAL A 196 12.52 -8.14 7.46
C VAL A 196 13.95 -8.68 7.44
N GLU A 197 14.17 -9.90 7.93
CA GLU A 197 15.50 -10.55 7.91
C GLU A 197 16.05 -10.67 6.48
N ALA A 198 15.18 -10.99 5.51
CA ALA A 198 15.54 -11.04 4.10
C ALA A 198 15.97 -9.66 3.56
N LEU A 199 15.23 -8.60 3.89
CA LEU A 199 15.60 -7.23 3.52
C LEU A 199 16.89 -6.77 4.21
N GLU A 200 17.19 -7.28 5.41
CA GLU A 200 18.47 -7.02 6.08
C GLU A 200 19.66 -7.76 5.47
N GLY A 201 19.41 -8.71 4.57
CA GLY A 201 20.42 -9.46 3.86
C GLY A 201 20.68 -10.87 4.41
N GLU A 202 19.81 -11.42 5.25
CA GLU A 202 19.97 -12.79 5.75
C GLU A 202 19.70 -13.80 4.62
N PRO A 203 20.70 -14.63 4.23
CA PRO A 203 20.59 -15.48 3.04
C PRO A 203 19.44 -16.48 3.08
N ARG A 204 19.19 -17.15 4.22
CA ARG A 204 18.14 -18.18 4.32
C ARG A 204 16.75 -17.55 4.19
N ALA A 205 16.53 -16.39 4.77
CA ALA A 205 15.31 -15.62 4.73
C ALA A 205 15.06 -15.11 3.30
N ILE A 206 16.09 -14.63 2.59
CA ILE A 206 16.00 -14.28 1.17
C ILE A 206 15.49 -15.48 0.36
N GLU A 207 16.07 -16.67 0.54
CA GLU A 207 15.64 -17.87 -0.17
C GLU A 207 14.19 -18.26 0.15
N VAL A 208 13.79 -18.23 1.43
CA VAL A 208 12.43 -18.56 1.87
C VAL A 208 11.41 -17.60 1.28
N CYS A 209 11.67 -16.28 1.37
CA CYS A 209 10.77 -15.25 0.85
C CYS A 209 10.71 -15.26 -0.69
N ALA A 210 11.82 -15.46 -1.38
CA ALA A 210 11.84 -15.54 -2.84
C ALA A 210 11.02 -16.73 -3.37
N LYS A 211 11.12 -17.91 -2.73
CA LYS A 211 10.32 -19.09 -3.09
C LYS A 211 8.82 -18.87 -2.89
N ARG A 212 8.42 -18.17 -1.84
CA ARG A 212 7.01 -17.80 -1.58
C ARG A 212 6.43 -16.95 -2.72
N ASN A 213 7.21 -16.00 -3.23
CA ASN A 213 6.74 -15.09 -4.27
C ASN A 213 6.67 -15.77 -5.64
N SER A 214 7.60 -16.68 -5.96
CA SER A 214 7.53 -17.48 -7.19
C SER A 214 6.26 -18.33 -7.30
N GLY A 215 5.67 -18.74 -6.17
CA GLY A 215 4.38 -19.45 -6.14
C GLY A 215 3.15 -18.55 -6.34
N LYS A 216 3.28 -17.22 -6.20
CA LYS A 216 2.20 -16.24 -6.46
C LYS A 216 2.20 -15.70 -7.89
N VAL A 217 3.27 -15.92 -8.67
CA VAL A 217 3.43 -15.41 -10.04
C VAL A 217 2.59 -16.19 -11.07
N CYS A 218 1.89 -17.26 -10.67
CA CYS A 218 0.95 -17.98 -11.53
C CYS A 218 -0.51 -17.49 -11.34
N ALA A 219 -0.77 -16.24 -11.69
CA ALA A 219 -2.08 -15.75 -12.12
C ALA A 219 -1.80 -14.64 -13.13
N ASN A 220 -1.77 -15.02 -14.40
CA ASN A 220 -1.19 -14.26 -15.50
C ASN A 220 -1.84 -12.88 -15.67
N ALA A 221 -1.00 -11.87 -15.91
CA ALA A 221 -1.37 -10.60 -16.52
C ALA A 221 -1.80 -10.74 -18.00
N GLU A 222 -1.87 -11.96 -18.52
CA GLU A 222 -2.32 -12.27 -19.89
C GLU A 222 -3.81 -12.70 -19.94
N ASP A 223 -4.44 -13.06 -18.82
CA ASP A 223 -5.89 -13.40 -18.78
C ASP A 223 -6.80 -12.17 -18.59
N ALA A 224 -6.24 -10.98 -18.35
CA ALA A 224 -7.00 -9.74 -18.20
C ALA A 224 -7.30 -9.02 -19.53
N CYS A 225 -6.89 -9.56 -20.68
CA CYS A 225 -7.03 -8.87 -21.98
C CYS A 225 -7.98 -9.56 -22.98
N MET A 226 -8.85 -10.48 -22.52
CA MET A 226 -9.79 -11.22 -23.40
C MET A 226 -11.26 -11.14 -22.97
N VAL A 227 -11.66 -10.08 -22.25
CA VAL A 227 -13.09 -9.83 -21.98
C VAL A 227 -13.38 -8.33 -22.05
N ASP A 228 -13.28 -7.73 -23.24
CA ASP A 228 -14.03 -6.50 -23.58
C ASP A 228 -13.96 -6.12 -25.07
N LEU A 229 -14.19 -7.08 -25.97
CA LEU A 229 -14.37 -6.77 -27.41
C LEU A 229 -15.72 -7.20 -28.00
N ASP A 230 -16.65 -7.71 -27.20
CA ASP A 230 -17.97 -8.16 -27.69
C ASP A 230 -19.17 -7.36 -27.17
N ALA A 231 -18.97 -6.28 -26.41
CA ALA A 231 -20.07 -5.44 -25.92
C ALA A 231 -20.50 -4.31 -26.86
N GLU A 232 -19.70 -3.95 -27.89
CA GLU A 232 -20.01 -2.80 -28.77
C GLU A 232 -20.68 -3.14 -30.12
N ARG A 233 -21.06 -4.40 -30.38
CA ARG A 233 -21.67 -4.79 -31.67
C ARG A 233 -23.18 -4.98 -31.72
N VAL A 234 -23.92 -4.69 -30.65
CA VAL A 234 -25.38 -4.94 -30.61
C VAL A 234 -26.24 -3.66 -30.60
N MET A 235 -25.67 -2.46 -30.54
CA MET A 235 -26.45 -1.20 -30.47
C MET A 235 -26.66 -0.46 -31.81
N HIS A 236 -26.38 -1.09 -32.96
CA HIS A 236 -26.56 -0.47 -34.29
C HIS A 236 -27.31 -1.36 -35.31
N LYS A 237 -28.44 -1.94 -34.92
CA LYS A 237 -29.49 -2.40 -35.86
C LYS A 237 -30.90 -2.18 -35.32
N THR A 238 -31.30 -0.92 -35.20
CA THR A 238 -32.73 -0.56 -35.29
C THR A 238 -32.87 0.86 -35.83
N LYS A 239 -32.91 0.97 -37.15
CA LYS A 239 -33.69 1.93 -37.93
C LYS A 239 -33.88 1.36 -39.32
#